data_AF-A0A7X3ZH21-F1
#
_entry.id   AF-A0A7X3ZH21-F1
#
_cell.length_a   1.000
_cell.length_b   1.000
_cell.length_c   1.000
_cell.angle_alpha   90.00
_cell.angle_beta   90.00
_cell.angle_gamma   90.00
#
_symmetry.space_group_name_H-M   'P 1'
#
loop_
_entity.id
_entity.type
_entity.pdbx_description
1 polymer ?
#
loop_
_entity_poly.entity_id
_entity_poly.type
_entity_poly.pdbx_seq_one_letter_code
_entity_poly.pdbx_strand_id
1 'polypeptide(L)'
;MSILDALNPAQRNAAETSGGPLLILAGAGSGKTRVLTHRIAFLIKEVGVPPWRILAATFTNKAAGEMRERIEQLVGSAAAELWIGTFHSICARILRRQAEGFGLDPNFSIYDEDDRRATIRRVLDAHQIDERELAPRAVISQISRAKNAMLDPLEFAHQANEHQRQIAELYADYERELRRNQALDFDDLLIEVVRQFDRHPDILQTYQERFEHLLVDEYQDTNRPQYLLCRQLAAFHRNICVVGDDDQSIYQFRGADIRNILDFERDYPDTCIVRLEQNYRSTGRILAAANAVISHNQGRKGKELWTDGPEGDPVAVVECDSDRREARHVVDAIRRYDRLGRYGLGDAAVLYRTNAQSRPFEEELQRARLPYVIVGGIRFYDRREIRDVLSYLRLLVNPADDIALRRIVNTPRRGIGDTSLARLQAFAQAKGWSLSTALEHLDDAPNLSGRAQKSLAAFAALIGELMAATDALSLPELGFAVVEKSGYHAMLAAENTPEAEARLQNLDQLLADMTEFSDANPDSTLATYLEEKSLLTSADESDNNGNAITLMTLH
;
A
#
# COMPACT_ATOMS: atom_id res chain seq x y z
N MET A 1 -37.22 -5.31 -4.15
CA MET A 1 -36.53 -5.08 -5.44
C MET A 1 -35.43 -6.10 -5.55
N SER A 2 -35.24 -6.69 -6.72
CA SER A 2 -34.09 -7.57 -6.96
C SER A 2 -32.81 -6.74 -6.85
N ILE A 3 -31.75 -7.36 -6.33
CA ILE A 3 -30.41 -6.77 -6.24
C ILE A 3 -29.94 -6.27 -7.61
N LEU A 4 -30.46 -6.82 -8.71
CA LEU A 4 -30.02 -6.53 -10.07
C LEU A 4 -30.87 -5.49 -10.80
N ASP A 5 -31.96 -5.00 -10.21
CA ASP A 5 -32.89 -4.06 -10.87
C ASP A 5 -32.22 -2.72 -11.21
N ALA A 6 -31.15 -2.38 -10.50
CA ALA A 6 -30.44 -1.12 -10.67
C ALA A 6 -29.40 -1.17 -11.81
N LEU A 7 -29.14 -2.34 -12.41
CA LEU A 7 -28.09 -2.56 -13.40
C LEU A 7 -28.65 -2.51 -14.83
N ASN A 8 -27.86 -2.00 -15.78
CA ASN A 8 -28.18 -2.13 -17.20
C ASN A 8 -28.05 -3.60 -17.67
N PRO A 9 -28.52 -3.97 -18.88
CA PRO A 9 -28.48 -5.35 -19.35
C PRO A 9 -27.08 -5.99 -19.36
N ALA A 10 -26.03 -5.25 -19.74
CA ALA A 10 -24.66 -5.77 -19.77
C ALA A 10 -24.09 -5.95 -18.36
N GLN A 11 -24.33 -4.99 -17.47
CA GLN A 11 -23.96 -5.06 -16.05
C GLN A 11 -24.69 -6.22 -15.34
N ARG A 12 -25.98 -6.41 -15.64
CA ARG A 12 -26.77 -7.54 -15.13
C ARG A 12 -26.19 -8.87 -15.60
N ASN A 13 -25.89 -9.02 -16.89
CA ASN A 13 -25.26 -10.23 -17.43
C ASN A 13 -23.93 -10.57 -16.71
N ALA A 14 -23.08 -9.56 -16.49
CA ALA A 14 -21.84 -9.73 -15.74
C ALA A 14 -22.06 -10.12 -14.26
N ALA A 15 -23.09 -9.58 -13.60
CA ALA A 15 -23.42 -9.93 -12.23
C ALA A 15 -24.02 -11.34 -12.11
N GLU A 16 -24.84 -11.77 -13.08
CA GLU A 16 -25.54 -13.07 -13.08
C GLU A 16 -24.65 -14.25 -13.49
N THR A 17 -23.57 -14.02 -14.23
CA THR A 17 -22.67 -15.08 -14.73
C THR A 17 -21.87 -15.73 -13.58
N SER A 18 -22.48 -16.60 -12.79
CA SER A 18 -21.88 -17.08 -11.53
C SER A 18 -20.72 -18.06 -11.71
N GLY A 19 -20.74 -18.92 -12.73
CA GLY A 19 -19.74 -19.98 -12.94
C GLY A 19 -18.68 -19.68 -14.00
N GLY A 20 -17.51 -20.29 -13.82
CA GLY A 20 -16.39 -20.26 -14.77
C GLY A 20 -15.63 -18.93 -14.83
N PRO A 21 -14.64 -18.84 -15.72
CA PRO A 21 -13.84 -17.62 -15.91
C PRO A 21 -14.66 -16.51 -16.57
N LEU A 22 -14.63 -15.31 -15.99
CA LEU A 22 -15.33 -14.13 -16.47
C LEU A 22 -14.36 -12.96 -16.62
N LEU A 23 -14.31 -12.38 -17.82
CA LEU A 23 -13.59 -11.14 -18.11
C LEU A 23 -14.59 -10.02 -18.36
N ILE A 24 -14.60 -9.01 -17.49
CA ILE A 24 -15.39 -7.81 -17.66
C ILE A 24 -14.48 -6.70 -18.20
N LEU A 25 -14.57 -6.45 -19.51
CA LEU A 25 -13.89 -5.33 -20.17
C LEU A 25 -14.73 -4.08 -19.97
N ALA A 26 -14.31 -3.24 -19.04
CA ALA A 26 -15.07 -2.08 -18.64
C ALA A 26 -14.38 -0.81 -19.09
N GLY A 27 -15.16 0.13 -19.62
CA GLY A 27 -14.69 1.50 -19.84
C GLY A 27 -14.53 2.31 -18.57
N ALA A 28 -13.82 3.43 -18.68
CA ALA A 28 -13.87 4.50 -17.69
C ALA A 28 -15.33 4.86 -17.37
N GLY A 29 -15.67 4.95 -16.09
CA GLY A 29 -17.00 5.38 -15.64
C GLY A 29 -18.18 4.47 -16.01
N SER A 30 -17.94 3.22 -16.42
CA SER A 30 -19.02 2.28 -16.82
C SER A 30 -19.64 1.50 -15.65
N GLY A 31 -19.18 1.73 -14.43
CA GLY A 31 -19.69 1.08 -13.23
C GLY A 31 -18.97 -0.22 -12.84
N LYS A 32 -17.67 -0.39 -13.14
CA LYS A 32 -16.80 -1.51 -12.72
C LYS A 32 -17.11 -2.02 -11.30
N THR A 33 -16.86 -1.17 -10.31
CA THR A 33 -17.05 -1.48 -8.89
C THR A 33 -18.50 -1.82 -8.57
N ARG A 34 -19.46 -1.15 -9.21
CA ARG A 34 -20.89 -1.43 -9.02
C ARG A 34 -21.25 -2.83 -9.50
N VAL A 35 -20.72 -3.27 -10.64
CA VAL A 35 -20.94 -4.63 -11.13
C VAL A 35 -20.34 -5.65 -10.18
N LEU A 36 -19.12 -5.42 -9.68
CA LEU A 36 -18.46 -6.30 -8.71
C LEU A 36 -19.25 -6.43 -7.41
N THR A 37 -19.71 -5.32 -6.82
CA THR A 37 -20.45 -5.34 -5.55
C THR A 37 -21.81 -6.04 -5.70
N HIS A 38 -22.53 -5.77 -6.79
CA HIS A 38 -23.79 -6.44 -7.08
C HIS A 38 -23.61 -7.92 -7.42
N ARG A 39 -22.51 -8.30 -8.09
CA ARG A 39 -22.15 -9.70 -8.34
C ARG A 39 -21.94 -10.45 -7.02
N ILE A 40 -21.15 -9.90 -6.09
CA ILE A 40 -20.93 -10.51 -4.77
C ILE A 40 -22.26 -10.67 -4.04
N ALA A 41 -23.11 -9.64 -4.07
CA ALA A 41 -24.44 -9.71 -3.46
C ALA A 41 -25.33 -10.79 -4.10
N PHE A 42 -25.28 -10.93 -5.42
CA PHE A 42 -26.00 -11.97 -6.17
C PHE A 42 -25.49 -13.39 -5.81
N LEU A 43 -24.17 -13.60 -5.75
CA LEU A 43 -23.57 -14.87 -5.35
C LEU A 43 -24.04 -15.29 -3.95
N ILE A 44 -24.12 -14.34 -3.01
CA ILE A 44 -24.55 -14.62 -1.63
C ILE A 44 -26.06 -14.89 -1.55
N LYS A 45 -26.89 -14.01 -2.13
CA LYS A 45 -28.34 -14.00 -1.88
C LYS A 45 -29.12 -14.93 -2.81
N GLU A 46 -28.71 -15.05 -4.06
CA GLU A 46 -29.45 -15.80 -5.09
C GLU A 46 -28.80 -17.16 -5.38
N VAL A 47 -27.46 -17.21 -5.47
CA VAL A 47 -26.73 -18.47 -5.70
C VAL A 47 -26.53 -19.26 -4.39
N GLY A 48 -26.47 -18.57 -3.25
CA GLY A 48 -26.31 -19.19 -1.93
C GLY A 48 -24.86 -19.51 -1.56
N VAL A 49 -23.89 -18.82 -2.16
CA VAL A 49 -22.46 -18.97 -1.84
C VAL A 49 -22.19 -18.40 -0.45
N PRO A 50 -21.58 -19.17 0.48
CA PRO A 50 -21.20 -18.65 1.77
C PRO A 50 -20.17 -17.51 1.66
N PRO A 51 -20.33 -16.37 2.35
CA PRO A 51 -19.46 -15.21 2.15
C PRO A 51 -17.97 -15.49 2.37
N TRP A 52 -17.60 -16.32 3.36
CA TRP A 52 -16.20 -16.66 3.63
C TRP A 52 -15.49 -17.47 2.53
N ARG A 53 -16.24 -17.90 1.49
CA ARG A 53 -15.74 -18.54 0.27
C ARG A 53 -15.53 -17.58 -0.89
N ILE A 54 -15.77 -16.29 -0.70
CA ILE A 54 -15.59 -15.26 -1.73
C ILE A 54 -14.38 -14.38 -1.35
N LEU A 55 -13.43 -14.28 -2.28
CA LEU A 55 -12.26 -13.41 -2.19
C LEU A 55 -12.36 -12.29 -3.24
N ALA A 56 -12.25 -11.04 -2.82
CA ALA A 56 -12.21 -9.87 -3.68
C ALA A 56 -10.91 -9.08 -3.45
N ALA A 57 -10.10 -8.95 -4.50
CA ALA A 57 -8.83 -8.23 -4.49
C ALA A 57 -8.95 -6.89 -5.24
N THR A 58 -8.43 -5.82 -4.63
CA THR A 58 -8.33 -4.48 -5.21
C THR A 58 -6.87 -3.96 -5.18
N PHE A 59 -6.63 -2.76 -5.72
CA PHE A 59 -5.30 -2.14 -5.73
C PHE A 59 -5.04 -1.18 -4.56
N THR A 60 -6.06 -0.53 -4.02
CA THR A 60 -5.94 0.43 -2.92
C THR A 60 -6.84 0.05 -1.74
N ASN A 61 -6.44 0.44 -0.52
CA ASN A 61 -7.25 0.15 0.65
C ASN A 61 -8.55 0.95 0.62
N LYS A 62 -8.53 2.18 0.09
CA LYS A 62 -9.73 2.98 -0.19
C LYS A 62 -10.73 2.23 -1.08
N ALA A 63 -10.27 1.63 -2.18
CA ALA A 63 -11.15 0.87 -3.06
C ALA A 63 -11.72 -0.38 -2.35
N ALA A 64 -10.91 -1.05 -1.51
CA ALA A 64 -11.39 -2.17 -0.70
C ALA A 64 -12.45 -1.73 0.33
N GLY A 65 -12.24 -0.58 0.98
CA GLY A 65 -13.17 0.04 1.93
C GLY A 65 -14.50 0.43 1.28
N GLU A 66 -14.45 1.20 0.19
CA GLU A 66 -15.64 1.58 -0.58
C GLU A 66 -16.41 0.34 -1.11
N MET A 67 -15.69 -0.70 -1.55
CA MET A 67 -16.30 -1.95 -1.98
C MET A 67 -17.01 -2.66 -0.83
N ARG A 68 -16.37 -2.73 0.35
CA ARG A 68 -16.94 -3.33 1.57
C ARG A 68 -18.22 -2.61 1.99
N GLU A 69 -18.19 -1.29 2.13
CA GLU A 69 -19.36 -0.48 2.51
C GLU A 69 -20.55 -0.69 1.55
N ARG A 70 -20.28 -0.71 0.25
CA ARG A 70 -21.32 -0.96 -0.77
C ARG A 70 -21.89 -2.36 -0.68
N ILE A 71 -21.07 -3.37 -0.36
CA ILE A 71 -21.56 -4.75 -0.18
C ILE A 71 -22.36 -4.86 1.11
N GLU A 72 -21.93 -4.23 2.21
CA GLU A 72 -22.67 -4.17 3.47
C GLU A 72 -24.08 -3.61 3.28
N GLN A 73 -24.24 -2.56 2.47
CA GLN A 73 -25.55 -2.00 2.13
C GLN A 73 -26.46 -3.00 1.38
N LEU A 74 -25.87 -3.94 0.61
CA LEU A 74 -26.61 -4.91 -0.20
C LEU A 74 -26.91 -6.21 0.54
N VAL A 75 -25.99 -6.71 1.37
CA VAL A 75 -26.11 -8.03 2.02
C VAL A 75 -26.19 -8.00 3.55
N GLY A 76 -25.93 -6.85 4.18
CA GLY A 76 -25.91 -6.67 5.63
C GLY A 76 -24.65 -7.26 6.27
N SER A 77 -24.80 -7.81 7.48
CA SER A 77 -23.70 -8.35 8.29
C SER A 77 -22.90 -9.49 7.63
N ALA A 78 -23.47 -10.16 6.63
CA ALA A 78 -22.78 -11.20 5.85
C ALA A 78 -21.50 -10.67 5.15
N ALA A 79 -21.40 -9.36 4.92
CA ALA A 79 -20.23 -8.76 4.31
C ALA A 79 -18.95 -8.88 5.18
N ALA A 80 -19.08 -8.94 6.51
CA ALA A 80 -17.94 -9.03 7.43
C ALA A 80 -17.15 -10.34 7.28
N GLU A 81 -17.79 -11.40 6.77
CA GLU A 81 -17.16 -12.71 6.57
C GLU A 81 -16.37 -12.81 5.25
N LEU A 82 -16.56 -11.86 4.32
CA LEU A 82 -15.85 -11.79 3.05
C LEU A 82 -14.36 -11.51 3.24
N TRP A 83 -13.54 -12.03 2.34
CA TRP A 83 -12.18 -11.53 2.19
C TRP A 83 -12.17 -10.43 1.14
N ILE A 84 -12.10 -9.18 1.58
CA ILE A 84 -11.94 -8.01 0.72
C ILE A 84 -10.68 -7.26 1.16
N GLY A 85 -9.76 -7.01 0.24
CA GLY A 85 -8.52 -6.31 0.55
C GLY A 85 -7.68 -6.04 -0.69
N THR A 86 -6.53 -5.40 -0.48
CA THR A 86 -5.53 -5.31 -1.53
C THR A 86 -4.79 -6.63 -1.67
N PHE A 87 -4.11 -6.84 -2.81
CA PHE A 87 -3.22 -7.99 -2.97
C PHE A 87 -2.23 -8.13 -1.80
N HIS A 88 -1.63 -7.02 -1.36
CA HIS A 88 -0.65 -7.03 -0.27
C HIS A 88 -1.29 -7.38 1.07
N SER A 89 -2.49 -6.84 1.40
CA SER A 89 -3.16 -7.18 2.66
C SER A 89 -3.67 -8.61 2.69
N ILE A 90 -4.14 -9.14 1.55
CA ILE A 90 -4.51 -10.55 1.41
C ILE A 90 -3.27 -11.44 1.61
N CYS A 91 -2.15 -11.10 0.98
CA CYS A 91 -0.90 -11.86 1.12
C CYS A 91 -0.32 -11.80 2.54
N ALA A 92 -0.27 -10.62 3.16
CA ALA A 92 0.17 -10.48 4.54
C ALA A 92 -0.68 -11.33 5.49
N ARG A 93 -2.01 -11.32 5.30
CA ARG A 93 -2.95 -12.18 6.05
C ARG A 93 -2.69 -13.68 5.83
N ILE A 94 -2.34 -14.11 4.61
CA ILE A 94 -1.97 -15.51 4.33
C ILE A 94 -0.66 -15.87 5.03
N LEU A 95 0.37 -15.05 4.88
CA LEU A 95 1.70 -15.26 5.47
C LEU A 95 1.63 -15.36 6.99
N ARG A 96 0.90 -14.45 7.65
CA ARG A 96 0.75 -14.50 9.12
C ARG A 96 -0.04 -15.75 9.57
N ARG A 97 -1.11 -16.13 8.85
CA ARG A 97 -1.92 -17.31 9.20
C ARG A 97 -1.19 -18.63 9.01
N GLN A 98 -0.27 -18.69 8.04
CA GLN A 98 0.50 -19.88 7.70
C GLN A 98 1.97 -19.75 8.12
N ALA A 99 2.29 -18.84 9.04
CA ALA A 99 3.66 -18.49 9.37
C ALA A 99 4.45 -19.73 9.80
N GLU A 100 3.90 -20.56 10.69
CA GLU A 100 4.50 -21.83 11.10
C GLU A 100 4.73 -22.78 9.93
N GLY A 101 3.73 -22.96 9.06
CA GLY A 101 3.82 -23.81 7.87
C GLY A 101 4.86 -23.34 6.85
N PHE A 102 5.12 -22.04 6.79
CA PHE A 102 6.10 -21.42 5.89
C PHE A 102 7.48 -21.19 6.52
N GLY A 103 7.64 -21.52 7.81
CA GLY A 103 8.88 -21.24 8.57
C GLY A 103 9.14 -19.75 8.78
N LEU A 104 8.09 -18.94 8.85
CA LEU A 104 8.12 -17.52 9.12
C LEU A 104 7.69 -17.24 10.57
N ASP A 105 8.14 -16.11 11.10
CA ASP A 105 7.60 -15.57 12.34
C ASP A 105 6.30 -14.81 12.03
N PRO A 106 5.16 -15.13 12.68
CA PRO A 106 3.90 -14.44 12.41
C PRO A 106 3.94 -12.94 12.75
N ASN A 107 4.94 -12.46 13.49
CA ASN A 107 5.14 -11.08 13.89
C ASN A 107 6.14 -10.34 13.00
N PHE A 108 6.44 -10.85 11.80
CA PHE A 108 7.37 -10.19 10.88
C PHE A 108 7.02 -8.71 10.63
N SER A 109 8.05 -7.88 10.49
CA SER A 109 7.91 -6.46 10.16
C SER A 109 7.76 -6.26 8.66
N ILE A 110 6.90 -5.33 8.26
CA ILE A 110 6.74 -4.93 6.86
C ILE A 110 7.56 -3.66 6.63
N TYR A 111 8.58 -3.74 5.78
CA TYR A 111 9.51 -2.65 5.52
C TYR A 111 9.00 -1.70 4.43
N ASP A 112 8.92 -0.41 4.77
CA ASP A 112 8.57 0.66 3.83
C ASP A 112 9.76 1.12 2.96
N GLU A 113 9.57 2.09 2.07
CA GLU A 113 10.65 2.55 1.18
C GLU A 113 11.87 3.09 1.95
N ASP A 114 11.67 3.73 3.09
CA ASP A 114 12.77 4.30 3.87
C ASP A 114 13.50 3.22 4.69
N ASP A 115 12.79 2.21 5.19
CA ASP A 115 13.40 1.02 5.80
C ASP A 115 14.23 0.21 4.78
N ARG A 116 13.69 0.02 3.56
CA ARG A 116 14.41 -0.61 2.45
C ARG A 116 15.67 0.18 2.12
N ARG A 117 15.58 1.52 2.09
CA ARG A 117 16.72 2.41 1.86
C ARG A 117 17.75 2.34 2.97
N ALA A 118 17.32 2.31 4.23
CA ALA A 118 18.21 2.14 5.38
C ALA A 118 18.94 0.79 5.35
N THR A 119 18.23 -0.28 4.97
CA THR A 119 18.80 -1.62 4.81
C THR A 119 19.82 -1.66 3.68
N ILE A 120 19.48 -1.14 2.50
CA ILE A 120 20.40 -1.12 1.35
C ILE A 120 21.64 -0.29 1.61
N ARG A 121 21.54 0.86 2.31
CA ARG A 121 22.71 1.62 2.73
C ARG A 121 23.69 0.78 3.54
N ARG A 122 23.17 -0.01 4.48
CA ARG A 122 24.02 -0.91 5.28
C ARG A 122 24.68 -1.99 4.44
N VAL A 123 23.97 -2.52 3.44
CA VAL A 123 24.53 -3.49 2.50
C VAL A 123 25.65 -2.83 1.67
N LEU A 124 25.44 -1.62 1.16
CA LEU A 124 26.47 -0.87 0.42
C LEU A 124 27.70 -0.57 1.30
N ASP A 125 27.49 -0.13 2.54
CA ASP A 125 28.57 0.15 3.51
C ASP A 125 29.40 -1.12 3.79
N ALA A 126 28.75 -2.28 3.93
CA ALA A 126 29.43 -3.56 4.14
C ALA A 126 30.30 -3.98 2.94
N HIS A 127 29.89 -3.60 1.73
CA HIS A 127 30.64 -3.79 0.48
C HIS A 127 31.63 -2.66 0.20
N GLN A 128 31.70 -1.64 1.06
CA GLN A 128 32.55 -0.44 0.88
C GLN A 128 32.23 0.34 -0.41
N ILE A 129 30.95 0.37 -0.81
CA ILE A 129 30.47 1.08 -1.99
C ILE A 129 29.92 2.45 -1.57
N ASP A 130 30.38 3.53 -2.20
CA ASP A 130 29.90 4.88 -1.94
C ASP A 130 28.52 5.11 -2.58
N GLU A 131 27.58 5.75 -1.87
CA GLU A 131 26.24 6.09 -2.39
C GLU A 131 26.28 6.95 -3.66
N ARG A 132 27.37 7.68 -3.91
CA ARG A 132 27.58 8.48 -5.12
C ARG A 132 27.91 7.62 -6.34
N GLU A 133 28.56 6.48 -6.12
CA GLU A 133 28.85 5.52 -7.18
C GLU A 133 27.60 4.70 -7.51
N LEU A 134 26.90 4.24 -6.47
CA LEU A 134 25.68 3.44 -6.62
C LEU A 134 24.61 3.91 -5.64
N ALA A 135 23.65 4.70 -6.15
CA ALA A 135 22.59 5.25 -5.33
C ALA A 135 21.66 4.14 -4.77
N PRO A 136 21.33 4.13 -3.46
CA PRO A 136 20.45 3.12 -2.86
C PRO A 136 19.12 2.93 -3.59
N ARG A 137 18.49 4.03 -4.06
CA ARG A 137 17.23 3.99 -4.82
C ARG A 137 17.36 3.22 -6.14
N ALA A 138 18.51 3.31 -6.81
CA ALA A 138 18.74 2.59 -8.06
C ALA A 138 18.82 1.08 -7.80
N VAL A 139 19.51 0.67 -6.72
CA VAL A 139 19.61 -0.74 -6.30
C VAL A 139 18.24 -1.29 -5.94
N ILE A 140 17.46 -0.59 -5.11
CA ILE A 140 16.09 -0.98 -4.74
C ILE A 140 15.22 -1.16 -5.98
N SER A 141 15.30 -0.24 -6.95
CA SER A 141 14.52 -0.34 -8.18
C SER A 141 14.88 -1.59 -8.99
N GLN A 142 16.15 -1.97 -9.06
CA GLN A 142 16.58 -3.18 -9.76
C GLN A 142 16.17 -4.46 -9.02
N ILE A 143 16.32 -4.48 -7.68
CA ILE A 143 15.84 -5.58 -6.84
C ILE A 143 14.32 -5.76 -7.00
N SER A 144 13.55 -4.67 -6.90
CA SER A 144 12.10 -4.70 -7.07
C SER A 144 11.72 -5.21 -8.47
N ARG A 145 12.43 -4.82 -9.54
CA ARG A 145 12.20 -5.39 -10.89
C ARG A 145 12.49 -6.88 -10.95
N ALA A 146 13.57 -7.36 -10.33
CA ALA A 146 13.91 -8.78 -10.27
C ALA A 146 12.84 -9.57 -9.52
N LYS A 147 12.44 -9.07 -8.34
CA LYS A 147 11.33 -9.57 -7.53
C LYS A 147 10.03 -9.64 -8.31
N ASN A 148 9.64 -8.57 -8.98
CA ASN A 148 8.43 -8.53 -9.83
C ASN A 148 8.54 -9.45 -11.07
N ALA A 149 9.73 -9.89 -11.46
CA ALA A 149 9.94 -10.93 -12.47
C ALA A 149 9.96 -12.36 -11.88
N MET A 150 9.72 -12.51 -10.57
CA MET A 150 9.83 -13.74 -9.77
C MET A 150 11.25 -14.31 -9.64
N LEU A 151 12.28 -13.52 -9.94
CA LEU A 151 13.67 -13.96 -9.90
C LEU A 151 14.21 -13.91 -8.46
N ASP A 152 14.79 -15.01 -7.98
CA ASP A 152 15.61 -14.99 -6.78
C ASP A 152 17.01 -14.40 -7.06
N PRO A 153 17.84 -14.13 -6.03
CA PRO A 153 19.17 -13.56 -6.25
C PRO A 153 20.09 -14.39 -7.16
N LEU A 154 19.97 -15.73 -7.13
CA LEU A 154 20.78 -16.63 -7.94
C LEU A 154 20.30 -16.60 -9.40
N GLU A 155 19.00 -16.68 -9.64
CA GLU A 155 18.38 -16.58 -10.97
C GLU A 155 18.66 -15.21 -11.59
N PHE A 156 18.59 -14.14 -10.80
CA PHE A 156 18.94 -12.80 -11.23
C PHE A 156 20.42 -12.71 -11.62
N ALA A 157 21.33 -13.30 -10.85
CA ALA A 157 22.75 -13.36 -11.19
C ALA A 157 23.02 -14.10 -12.51
N HIS A 158 22.25 -15.15 -12.82
CA HIS A 158 22.39 -15.89 -14.08
C HIS A 158 21.94 -15.09 -15.30
N GLN A 159 20.97 -14.19 -15.15
CA GLN A 159 20.46 -13.33 -16.22
C GLN A 159 21.16 -11.96 -16.26
N ALA A 160 21.97 -11.66 -15.25
CA ALA A 160 22.65 -10.39 -15.08
C ALA A 160 23.73 -10.15 -16.14
N ASN A 161 23.68 -8.96 -16.75
CA ASN A 161 24.84 -8.41 -17.45
C ASN A 161 25.96 -8.03 -16.45
N GLU A 162 27.12 -7.62 -16.96
CA GLU A 162 28.29 -7.29 -16.12
C GLU A 162 28.01 -6.25 -15.03
N HIS A 163 27.18 -5.24 -15.31
CA HIS A 163 26.80 -4.22 -14.34
C HIS A 163 25.76 -4.74 -13.32
N GLN A 164 24.95 -5.73 -13.69
CA GLN A 164 23.92 -6.33 -12.83
C GLN A 164 24.47 -7.39 -11.89
N ARG A 165 25.67 -7.94 -12.12
CA ARG A 165 26.26 -8.96 -11.24
C ARG A 165 26.52 -8.44 -9.83
N GLN A 166 27.06 -7.22 -9.72
CA GLN A 166 27.24 -6.56 -8.43
C GLN A 166 25.89 -6.36 -7.72
N ILE A 167 24.84 -5.99 -8.47
CA ILE A 167 23.48 -5.85 -7.92
C ILE A 167 22.93 -7.19 -7.42
N ALA A 168 23.27 -8.31 -8.06
CA ALA A 168 22.83 -9.63 -7.62
C ALA A 168 23.44 -10.03 -6.27
N GLU A 169 24.72 -9.71 -6.04
CA GLU A 169 25.37 -9.89 -4.74
C GLU A 169 24.72 -9.01 -3.67
N LEU A 170 24.50 -7.73 -3.97
CA LEU A 170 23.79 -6.80 -3.07
C LEU A 170 22.35 -7.27 -2.79
N TYR A 171 21.68 -7.86 -3.78
CA TYR A 171 20.35 -8.43 -3.61
C TYR A 171 20.37 -9.63 -2.65
N ALA A 172 21.32 -10.56 -2.79
CA ALA A 172 21.46 -11.68 -1.88
C ALA A 172 21.69 -11.22 -0.43
N ASP A 173 22.49 -10.18 -0.24
CA ASP A 173 22.82 -9.63 1.08
C ASP A 173 21.65 -8.88 1.70
N TYR A 174 20.90 -8.15 0.87
CA TYR A 174 19.65 -7.51 1.26
C TYR A 174 18.62 -8.52 1.76
N GLU A 175 18.41 -9.63 1.05
CA GLU A 175 17.52 -10.71 1.47
C GLU A 175 17.98 -11.38 2.78
N ARG A 176 19.30 -11.53 2.98
CA ARG A 176 19.87 -12.04 4.24
C ARG A 176 19.60 -11.10 5.40
N GLU A 177 19.74 -9.79 5.19
CA GLU A 177 19.43 -8.78 6.21
C GLU A 177 17.94 -8.75 6.56
N LEU A 178 17.05 -8.80 5.57
CA LEU A 178 15.60 -8.89 5.80
C LEU A 178 15.23 -10.12 6.65
N ARG A 179 15.73 -11.30 6.28
CA ARG A 179 15.48 -12.53 7.05
C ARG A 179 16.01 -12.47 8.48
N ARG A 180 17.22 -11.91 8.67
CA ARG A 180 17.82 -11.73 10.00
C ARG A 180 16.98 -10.82 10.89
N ASN A 181 16.35 -9.81 10.30
CA ASN A 181 15.47 -8.89 11.01
C ASN A 181 14.01 -9.38 11.10
N GLN A 182 13.72 -10.62 10.67
CA GLN A 182 12.37 -11.15 10.55
C GLN A 182 11.45 -10.16 9.82
N ALA A 183 11.90 -9.65 8.69
CA ALA A 183 11.21 -8.61 7.92
C ALA A 183 10.93 -9.06 6.49
N LEU A 184 9.84 -8.54 5.93
CA LEU A 184 9.47 -8.66 4.52
C LEU A 184 9.27 -7.25 3.96
N ASP A 185 9.74 -7.00 2.74
CA ASP A 185 9.33 -5.77 2.04
C ASP A 185 8.02 -5.98 1.25
N PHE A 186 7.48 -4.90 0.67
CA PHE A 186 6.24 -4.97 -0.09
C PHE A 186 6.26 -5.99 -1.24
N ASP A 187 7.39 -6.11 -1.95
CA ASP A 187 7.50 -7.06 -3.05
C ASP A 187 7.49 -8.51 -2.49
N ASP A 188 8.11 -8.74 -1.33
CA ASP A 188 8.15 -10.05 -0.66
C ASP A 188 6.79 -10.56 -0.23
N LEU A 189 5.88 -9.67 0.20
CA LEU A 189 4.52 -10.08 0.58
C LEU A 189 3.85 -10.90 -0.53
N LEU A 190 4.01 -10.47 -1.78
CA LEU A 190 3.42 -11.17 -2.93
C LEU A 190 4.21 -12.43 -3.29
N ILE A 191 5.53 -12.30 -3.41
CA ILE A 191 6.39 -13.35 -3.96
C ILE A 191 6.50 -14.53 -3.00
N GLU A 192 6.58 -14.25 -1.70
CA GLU A 192 6.71 -15.30 -0.70
C GLU A 192 5.46 -16.17 -0.66
N VAL A 193 4.25 -15.60 -0.78
CA VAL A 193 3.02 -16.41 -0.88
C VAL A 193 3.05 -17.31 -2.11
N VAL A 194 3.41 -16.76 -3.28
CA VAL A 194 3.45 -17.55 -4.53
C VAL A 194 4.47 -18.69 -4.42
N ARG A 195 5.68 -18.41 -3.90
CA ARG A 195 6.74 -19.41 -3.70
C ARG A 195 6.34 -20.47 -2.67
N GLN A 196 5.73 -20.05 -1.57
CA GLN A 196 5.33 -20.96 -0.50
C GLN A 196 4.18 -21.86 -0.96
N PHE A 197 3.25 -21.36 -1.76
CA PHE A 197 2.22 -22.20 -2.39
C PHE A 197 2.79 -23.23 -3.37
N ASP A 198 3.86 -22.91 -4.10
CA ASP A 198 4.55 -23.90 -4.93
C ASP A 198 5.29 -24.96 -4.11
N ARG A 199 5.82 -24.60 -2.92
CA ARG A 199 6.54 -25.51 -2.01
C ARG A 199 5.60 -26.35 -1.13
N HIS A 200 4.45 -25.80 -0.77
CA HIS A 200 3.45 -26.38 0.14
C HIS A 200 2.08 -26.47 -0.55
N PRO A 201 1.93 -27.38 -1.53
CA PRO A 201 0.69 -27.51 -2.29
C PRO A 201 -0.52 -27.94 -1.42
N ASP A 202 -0.28 -28.57 -0.28
CA ASP A 202 -1.27 -28.91 0.73
C ASP A 202 -1.87 -27.66 1.41
N ILE A 203 -1.02 -26.67 1.73
CA ILE A 203 -1.48 -25.38 2.25
C ILE A 203 -2.25 -24.63 1.16
N LEU A 204 -1.74 -24.58 -0.08
CA LEU A 204 -2.45 -23.98 -1.22
C LEU A 204 -3.84 -24.60 -1.42
N GLN A 205 -3.95 -25.93 -1.36
CA GLN A 205 -5.22 -26.65 -1.52
C GLN A 205 -6.27 -26.17 -0.50
N THR A 206 -5.89 -25.90 0.74
CA THR A 206 -6.81 -25.36 1.75
C THR A 206 -7.44 -24.03 1.33
N TYR A 207 -6.66 -23.14 0.70
CA TYR A 207 -7.16 -21.87 0.18
C TYR A 207 -7.96 -22.03 -1.10
N GLN A 208 -7.53 -22.93 -2.00
CA GLN A 208 -8.26 -23.26 -3.22
C GLN A 208 -9.65 -23.85 -2.93
N GLU A 209 -9.75 -24.77 -1.96
CA GLU A 209 -11.04 -25.35 -1.55
C GLU A 209 -11.93 -24.31 -0.88
N ARG A 210 -11.34 -23.42 -0.08
CA ARG A 210 -12.05 -22.32 0.59
C ARG A 210 -12.61 -21.32 -0.41
N PHE A 211 -11.78 -20.79 -1.31
CA PHE A 211 -12.16 -19.68 -2.19
C PHE A 211 -12.85 -20.20 -3.45
N GLU A 212 -14.15 -20.38 -3.35
CA GLU A 212 -15.01 -20.80 -4.45
C GLU A 212 -15.11 -19.74 -5.56
N HIS A 213 -15.06 -18.45 -5.20
CA HIS A 213 -15.03 -17.34 -6.15
C HIS A 213 -13.88 -16.37 -5.85
N LEU A 214 -13.10 -16.05 -6.89
CA LEU A 214 -12.08 -15.02 -6.87
C LEU A 214 -12.51 -13.86 -7.76
N LEU A 215 -12.58 -12.65 -7.20
CA LEU A 215 -12.89 -11.42 -7.90
C LEU A 215 -11.68 -10.49 -7.84
N VAL A 216 -11.30 -9.90 -8.97
CA VAL A 216 -10.15 -8.98 -9.04
C VAL A 216 -10.56 -7.72 -9.79
N ASP A 217 -10.41 -6.58 -9.13
CA ASP A 217 -10.60 -5.25 -9.73
C ASP A 217 -9.26 -4.71 -10.30
N GLU A 218 -9.36 -3.78 -11.25
CA GLU A 218 -8.22 -3.14 -11.94
C GLU A 218 -7.17 -4.13 -12.48
N TYR A 219 -7.62 -5.24 -13.08
CA TYR A 219 -6.75 -6.35 -13.50
C TYR A 219 -5.67 -5.96 -14.51
N GLN A 220 -5.84 -4.86 -15.26
CA GLN A 220 -4.84 -4.34 -16.19
C GLN A 220 -3.54 -3.87 -15.52
N ASP A 221 -3.57 -3.59 -14.21
CA ASP A 221 -2.42 -3.09 -13.47
C ASP A 221 -1.69 -4.22 -12.70
N THR A 222 -2.09 -5.48 -12.92
CA THR A 222 -1.47 -6.62 -12.25
C THR A 222 -0.04 -6.87 -12.71
N ASN A 223 0.86 -7.12 -11.78
CA ASN A 223 2.21 -7.61 -12.05
C ASN A 223 2.23 -9.15 -12.13
N ARG A 224 3.40 -9.73 -12.43
CA ARG A 224 3.56 -11.19 -12.56
C ARG A 224 3.27 -11.96 -11.25
N PRO A 225 3.78 -11.57 -10.07
CA PRO A 225 3.41 -12.21 -8.81
C PRO A 225 1.88 -12.23 -8.55
N GLN A 226 1.20 -11.11 -8.76
CA GLN A 226 -0.26 -11.02 -8.59
C GLN A 226 -1.01 -11.92 -9.56
N TYR A 227 -0.61 -11.93 -10.83
CA TYR A 227 -1.16 -12.84 -11.84
C TYR A 227 -0.97 -14.32 -11.44
N LEU A 228 0.23 -14.71 -11.01
CA LEU A 228 0.51 -16.08 -10.59
C LEU A 228 -0.30 -16.49 -9.36
N LEU A 229 -0.43 -15.58 -8.39
CA LEU A 229 -1.27 -15.78 -7.21
C LEU A 229 -2.74 -16.03 -7.60
N CYS A 230 -3.31 -15.19 -8.47
CA CYS A 230 -4.66 -15.37 -8.98
C CYS A 230 -4.82 -16.73 -9.66
N ARG A 231 -3.85 -17.12 -10.49
CA ARG A 231 -3.87 -18.39 -11.21
C ARG A 231 -3.78 -19.59 -10.24
N GLN A 232 -2.92 -19.53 -9.23
CA GLN A 232 -2.80 -20.57 -8.20
C GLN A 232 -4.11 -20.69 -7.41
N LEU A 233 -4.67 -19.59 -6.91
CA LEU A 233 -5.89 -19.61 -6.09
C LEU A 233 -7.13 -20.07 -6.89
N ALA A 234 -7.25 -19.66 -8.15
CA ALA A 234 -8.39 -20.01 -8.99
C ALA A 234 -8.30 -21.42 -9.61
N ALA A 235 -7.18 -22.15 -9.47
CA ALA A 235 -6.96 -23.38 -10.23
C ALA A 235 -7.97 -24.51 -9.95
N PHE A 236 -8.53 -24.56 -8.73
CA PHE A 236 -9.46 -25.63 -8.32
C PHE A 236 -10.89 -25.38 -8.82
N HIS A 237 -11.52 -24.27 -8.43
CA HIS A 237 -12.90 -23.96 -8.81
C HIS A 237 -13.05 -23.28 -10.16
N ARG A 238 -12.00 -22.61 -10.65
CA ARG A 238 -11.97 -21.81 -11.89
C ARG A 238 -13.01 -20.67 -11.98
N ASN A 239 -13.73 -20.34 -10.90
CA ASN A 239 -14.65 -19.20 -10.87
C ASN A 239 -13.89 -17.90 -10.57
N ILE A 240 -13.04 -17.49 -11.50
CA ILE A 240 -12.32 -16.22 -11.45
C ILE A 240 -13.07 -15.16 -12.27
N CYS A 241 -13.36 -14.02 -11.66
CA CYS A 241 -13.94 -12.85 -12.31
C CYS A 241 -12.93 -11.71 -12.25
N VAL A 242 -12.42 -11.28 -13.41
CA VAL A 242 -11.51 -10.14 -13.49
C VAL A 242 -12.20 -8.97 -14.17
N VAL A 243 -11.99 -7.78 -13.63
CA VAL A 243 -12.52 -6.53 -14.16
C VAL A 243 -11.36 -5.62 -14.45
N GLY A 244 -11.37 -5.00 -15.62
CA GLY A 244 -10.33 -4.05 -15.96
C GLY A 244 -10.61 -3.28 -17.24
N ASP A 245 -9.75 -2.30 -17.45
CA ASP A 245 -9.75 -1.43 -18.60
C ASP A 245 -8.34 -1.43 -19.21
N ASP A 246 -8.16 -2.06 -20.36
CA ASP A 246 -6.89 -2.10 -21.08
C ASP A 246 -6.33 -0.70 -21.43
N ASP A 247 -7.18 0.32 -21.52
CA ASP A 247 -6.81 1.71 -21.80
C ASP A 247 -6.34 2.48 -20.57
N GLN A 248 -6.54 1.92 -19.36
CA GLN A 248 -6.18 2.53 -18.09
C GLN A 248 -4.94 1.91 -17.45
N SER A 249 -4.23 1.02 -18.13
CA SER A 249 -2.97 0.47 -17.62
C SER A 249 -1.89 1.55 -17.60
N ILE A 250 -1.65 2.14 -16.43
CA ILE A 250 -0.69 3.23 -16.22
C ILE A 250 0.49 2.83 -15.33
N TYR A 251 0.46 1.63 -14.73
CA TYR A 251 1.46 1.17 -13.78
C TYR A 251 2.59 0.29 -14.37
N GLN A 252 2.81 0.30 -15.69
CA GLN A 252 3.87 -0.49 -16.33
C GLN A 252 5.26 -0.26 -15.72
N PHE A 253 5.57 0.98 -15.30
CA PHE A 253 6.84 1.32 -14.65
C PHE A 253 7.03 0.67 -13.26
N ARG A 254 5.94 0.20 -12.63
CA ARG A 254 5.94 -0.62 -11.40
C ARG A 254 5.88 -2.12 -11.67
N GLY A 255 5.97 -2.54 -12.93
CA GLY A 255 5.97 -3.95 -13.32
C GLY A 255 4.59 -4.52 -13.69
N ALA A 256 3.56 -3.68 -13.81
CA ALA A 256 2.28 -4.12 -14.37
C ALA A 256 2.47 -4.65 -15.80
N ASP A 257 1.78 -5.76 -16.12
CA ASP A 257 1.81 -6.38 -17.42
C ASP A 257 0.41 -6.40 -18.03
N ILE A 258 0.16 -5.46 -18.95
CA ILE A 258 -1.10 -5.36 -19.68
C ILE A 258 -1.47 -6.66 -20.41
N ARG A 259 -0.48 -7.52 -20.71
CA ARG A 259 -0.76 -8.83 -21.32
C ARG A 259 -1.59 -9.72 -20.41
N ASN A 260 -1.57 -9.54 -19.09
CA ASN A 260 -2.40 -10.32 -18.16
C ASN A 260 -3.89 -10.20 -18.49
N ILE A 261 -4.39 -9.00 -18.78
CA ILE A 261 -5.80 -8.79 -19.17
C ILE A 261 -6.03 -9.12 -20.65
N LEU A 262 -5.07 -8.82 -21.53
CA LEU A 262 -5.21 -9.08 -22.96
C LEU A 262 -5.20 -10.59 -23.29
N ASP A 263 -4.36 -11.36 -22.62
CA ASP A 263 -4.17 -12.79 -22.83
C ASP A 263 -5.08 -13.66 -21.95
N PHE A 264 -5.99 -13.08 -21.17
CA PHE A 264 -6.84 -13.84 -20.24
C PHE A 264 -7.60 -15.00 -20.92
N GLU A 265 -8.10 -14.80 -22.14
CA GLU A 265 -8.78 -15.83 -22.95
C GLU A 265 -7.85 -16.98 -23.38
N ARG A 266 -6.54 -16.73 -23.46
CA ARG A 266 -5.55 -17.78 -23.76
C ARG A 266 -5.36 -18.70 -22.56
N ASP A 267 -5.36 -18.12 -21.36
CA ASP A 267 -5.18 -18.86 -20.11
C ASP A 267 -6.47 -19.57 -19.66
N TYR A 268 -7.62 -18.99 -20.03
CA TYR A 268 -8.96 -19.51 -19.75
C TYR A 268 -9.77 -19.57 -21.06
N PRO A 269 -9.65 -20.64 -21.87
CA PRO A 269 -10.33 -20.75 -23.18
C PRO A 269 -11.87 -20.74 -23.12
N ASP A 270 -12.44 -21.06 -21.97
CA ASP A 270 -13.87 -21.07 -21.66
C ASP A 270 -14.38 -19.73 -21.08
N THR A 271 -13.60 -18.65 -21.21
CA THR A 271 -13.95 -17.33 -20.65
C THR A 271 -15.23 -16.75 -21.24
N CYS A 272 -16.16 -16.35 -20.37
CA CYS A 272 -17.24 -15.43 -20.71
C CYS A 272 -16.73 -13.98 -20.73
N ILE A 273 -17.00 -13.22 -21.79
CA ILE A 273 -16.57 -11.83 -21.91
C ILE A 273 -17.77 -10.90 -21.92
N VAL A 274 -17.77 -9.93 -21.01
CA VAL A 274 -18.79 -8.89 -20.96
C VAL A 274 -18.13 -7.52 -21.15
N ARG A 275 -18.65 -6.73 -22.11
CA ARG A 275 -18.18 -5.36 -22.36
C ARG A 275 -19.12 -4.35 -21.71
N LEU A 276 -18.57 -3.42 -20.94
CA LEU A 276 -19.30 -2.30 -20.32
C LEU A 276 -18.87 -0.98 -20.97
N GLU A 277 -19.66 -0.52 -21.93
CA GLU A 277 -19.34 0.63 -22.79
C GLU A 277 -20.14 1.91 -22.44
N GLN A 278 -21.27 1.76 -21.75
CA GLN A 278 -22.06 2.90 -21.29
C GLN A 278 -21.39 3.57 -20.08
N ASN A 279 -21.05 4.85 -20.21
CA ASN A 279 -20.45 5.69 -19.20
C ASN A 279 -21.52 6.52 -18.47
N TYR A 280 -21.44 6.52 -17.14
CA TYR A 280 -22.36 7.23 -16.24
C TYR A 280 -21.73 8.43 -15.53
N ARG A 281 -20.46 8.76 -15.84
CA ARG A 281 -19.66 9.76 -15.11
C ARG A 281 -19.48 11.07 -15.88
N SER A 282 -19.28 10.98 -17.19
CA SER A 282 -18.80 12.06 -18.04
C SER A 282 -19.83 12.44 -19.10
N THR A 283 -19.79 13.69 -19.55
CA THR A 283 -20.67 14.21 -20.60
C THR A 283 -20.23 13.73 -21.99
N GLY A 284 -21.12 13.83 -22.97
CA GLY A 284 -20.87 13.42 -24.35
C GLY A 284 -19.58 14.02 -24.95
N ARG A 285 -19.34 15.33 -24.75
CA ARG A 285 -18.13 16.00 -25.25
C ARG A 285 -16.84 15.55 -24.60
N ILE A 286 -16.86 15.26 -23.30
CA ILE A 286 -15.67 14.72 -22.59
C ILE A 286 -15.35 13.32 -23.13
N LEU A 287 -16.37 12.48 -23.33
CA LEU A 287 -16.18 11.14 -23.88
C LEU A 287 -15.71 11.16 -25.33
N ALA A 288 -16.25 12.06 -26.16
CA ALA A 288 -15.80 12.24 -27.53
C ALA A 288 -14.30 12.61 -27.58
N ALA A 289 -13.85 13.52 -26.71
CA ALA A 289 -12.43 13.86 -26.60
C ALA A 289 -11.59 12.66 -26.14
N ALA A 290 -12.03 11.92 -25.11
CA ALA A 290 -11.33 10.74 -24.61
C ALA A 290 -11.21 9.64 -25.69
N ASN A 291 -12.31 9.30 -26.37
CA ASN A 291 -12.35 8.32 -27.47
C ASN A 291 -11.43 8.73 -28.63
N ALA A 292 -11.43 10.02 -29.01
CA ALA A 292 -10.57 10.54 -30.06
C ALA A 292 -9.09 10.41 -29.71
N VAL A 293 -8.68 10.75 -28.49
CA VAL A 293 -7.28 10.62 -28.04
C VAL A 293 -6.86 9.15 -28.03
N ILE A 294 -7.63 8.27 -27.38
CA ILE A 294 -7.24 6.87 -27.19
C ILE A 294 -7.25 6.07 -28.51
N SER A 295 -7.97 6.51 -29.54
CA SER A 295 -8.00 5.86 -30.86
C SER A 295 -6.63 5.76 -31.56
N HIS A 296 -5.65 6.56 -31.14
CA HIS A 296 -4.29 6.54 -31.68
C HIS A 296 -3.43 5.38 -31.15
N ASN A 297 -3.84 4.70 -30.08
CA ASN A 297 -3.11 3.59 -29.49
C ASN A 297 -3.35 2.28 -30.26
N GLN A 298 -2.29 1.48 -30.43
CA GLN A 298 -2.33 0.17 -31.10
C GLN A 298 -2.38 -0.98 -30.08
N GLY A 299 -2.86 -2.17 -30.47
CA GLY A 299 -2.85 -3.37 -29.63
C GLY A 299 -3.95 -3.46 -28.56
N ARG A 300 -4.97 -2.62 -28.66
CA ARG A 300 -6.14 -2.58 -27.76
C ARG A 300 -7.17 -3.64 -28.14
N LYS A 301 -7.98 -4.11 -27.18
CA LYS A 301 -9.12 -5.01 -27.49
C LYS A 301 -10.30 -4.30 -28.15
N GLY A 302 -10.27 -2.97 -28.19
CA GLY A 302 -11.27 -2.14 -28.84
C GLY A 302 -12.56 -2.02 -28.03
N LYS A 303 -12.95 -0.78 -27.73
CA LYS A 303 -14.25 -0.40 -27.18
C LYS A 303 -14.53 1.07 -27.49
N GLU A 304 -15.81 1.42 -27.60
CA GLU A 304 -16.24 2.80 -27.79
C GLU A 304 -17.14 3.21 -26.63
N LEU A 305 -16.71 4.22 -25.86
CA LEU A 305 -17.48 4.69 -24.72
C LEU A 305 -18.60 5.62 -25.18
N TRP A 306 -19.81 5.41 -24.69
CA TRP A 306 -20.96 6.26 -24.98
C TRP A 306 -21.72 6.61 -23.70
N THR A 307 -22.53 7.67 -23.73
CA THR A 307 -23.38 8.07 -22.59
C THR A 307 -24.76 8.51 -23.07
N ASP A 308 -25.78 8.27 -22.25
CA ASP A 308 -27.13 8.83 -22.34
C ASP A 308 -27.28 10.15 -21.56
N GLY A 309 -26.19 10.61 -20.94
CA GLY A 309 -26.11 11.91 -20.29
C GLY A 309 -26.09 13.10 -21.28
N PRO A 310 -26.07 14.34 -20.75
CA PRO A 310 -26.01 15.53 -21.59
C PRO A 310 -24.68 15.65 -22.35
N GLU A 311 -24.70 16.39 -23.46
CA GLU A 311 -23.48 16.73 -24.23
C GLU A 311 -22.42 17.47 -23.41
N GLY A 312 -22.87 18.33 -22.48
CA GLY A 312 -22.00 19.11 -21.60
C GLY A 312 -21.33 20.32 -22.25
N ASP A 313 -20.50 21.02 -21.49
CA ASP A 313 -19.74 22.18 -21.98
C ASP A 313 -18.57 21.75 -22.89
N PRO A 314 -18.11 22.60 -23.82
CA PRO A 314 -16.91 22.32 -24.60
C PRO A 314 -15.67 22.16 -23.71
N VAL A 315 -14.80 21.21 -24.06
CA VAL A 315 -13.48 21.09 -23.43
C VAL A 315 -12.66 22.32 -23.82
N ALA A 316 -12.29 23.13 -22.83
CA ALA A 316 -11.48 24.32 -23.04
C ALA A 316 -9.98 23.98 -23.00
N VAL A 317 -9.23 24.53 -23.96
CA VAL A 317 -7.76 24.49 -23.98
C VAL A 317 -7.26 25.91 -23.89
N VAL A 318 -6.42 26.21 -22.90
CA VAL A 318 -5.90 27.55 -22.64
C VAL A 318 -4.39 27.49 -22.62
N GLU A 319 -3.76 28.25 -23.51
CA GLU A 319 -2.31 28.44 -23.53
C GLU A 319 -1.93 29.61 -22.62
N CYS A 320 -0.96 29.37 -21.74
CA CYS A 320 -0.42 30.36 -20.82
C CYS A 320 1.07 30.57 -21.10
N ASP A 321 1.57 31.79 -20.90
CA ASP A 321 2.98 32.14 -21.12
C ASP A 321 3.92 31.74 -19.96
N SER A 322 3.35 31.26 -18.84
CA SER A 322 4.09 30.80 -17.67
C SER A 322 3.22 29.91 -16.78
N ASP A 323 3.87 29.06 -15.99
CA ASP A 323 3.26 28.22 -14.94
C ASP A 323 2.47 29.02 -13.91
N ARG A 324 2.97 30.20 -13.52
CA ARG A 324 2.27 31.12 -12.61
C ARG A 324 0.98 31.67 -13.21
N ARG A 325 0.98 31.99 -14.52
CA ARG A 325 -0.25 32.44 -15.20
C ARG A 325 -1.24 31.31 -15.38
N GLU A 326 -0.77 30.10 -15.66
CA GLU A 326 -1.60 28.89 -15.68
C GLU A 326 -2.28 28.68 -14.32
N ALA A 327 -1.50 28.63 -13.24
CA ALA A 327 -2.02 28.45 -11.88
C ALA A 327 -3.07 29.50 -11.52
N ARG A 328 -2.78 30.77 -11.79
CA ARG A 328 -3.72 31.87 -11.55
C ARG A 328 -4.99 31.74 -12.39
N HIS A 329 -4.86 31.39 -13.67
CA HIS A 329 -6.00 31.18 -14.55
C HIS A 329 -6.94 30.08 -14.03
N VAL A 330 -6.37 28.95 -13.60
CA VAL A 330 -7.13 27.83 -13.02
C VAL A 330 -7.81 28.25 -11.72
N VAL A 331 -7.09 28.90 -10.79
CA VAL A 331 -7.65 29.35 -9.51
C VAL A 331 -8.77 30.38 -9.71
N ASP A 332 -8.59 31.34 -10.62
CA ASP A 332 -9.63 32.32 -10.97
C ASP A 332 -10.86 31.65 -11.61
N ALA A 333 -10.67 30.61 -12.42
CA ALA A 333 -11.76 29.83 -13.00
C ALA A 333 -12.55 29.05 -11.94
N ILE A 334 -11.87 28.36 -11.02
CA ILE A 334 -12.51 27.65 -9.90
C ILE A 334 -13.33 28.62 -9.06
N ARG A 335 -12.71 29.75 -8.66
CA ARG A 335 -13.38 30.79 -7.87
C ARG A 335 -14.59 31.39 -8.57
N ARG A 336 -14.54 31.53 -9.89
CA ARG A 336 -15.68 32.01 -10.69
C ARG A 336 -16.85 31.01 -10.64
N TYR A 337 -16.59 29.71 -10.80
CA TYR A 337 -17.64 28.69 -10.72
C TYR A 337 -18.24 28.55 -9.32
N ASP A 338 -17.42 28.65 -8.28
CA ASP A 338 -17.85 28.70 -6.87
C ASP A 338 -18.76 29.89 -6.59
N ARG A 339 -18.36 31.10 -7.00
CA ARG A 339 -19.18 32.31 -6.83
C ARG A 339 -20.50 32.29 -7.60
N LEU A 340 -20.56 31.61 -8.74
CA LEU A 340 -21.78 31.44 -9.52
C LEU A 340 -22.72 30.39 -8.91
N GLY A 341 -22.29 29.68 -7.86
CA GLY A 341 -23.06 28.61 -7.21
C GLY A 341 -23.27 27.39 -8.11
N ARG A 342 -22.47 27.25 -9.18
CA ARG A 342 -22.60 26.15 -10.15
C ARG A 342 -21.90 24.88 -9.65
N TYR A 343 -20.77 25.04 -8.96
CA TYR A 343 -19.94 23.99 -8.37
C TYR A 343 -19.28 24.54 -7.11
N GLY A 344 -19.10 23.73 -6.07
CA GLY A 344 -18.33 24.09 -4.88
C GLY A 344 -16.82 23.88 -5.06
N LEU A 345 -16.03 24.28 -4.06
CA LEU A 345 -14.58 24.06 -4.06
C LEU A 345 -14.23 22.56 -4.03
N GLY A 346 -15.03 21.77 -3.30
CA GLY A 346 -14.90 20.31 -3.25
C GLY A 346 -15.14 19.59 -4.58
N ASP A 347 -15.79 20.25 -5.54
CA ASP A 347 -16.04 19.68 -6.87
C ASP A 347 -14.86 19.89 -7.84
N ALA A 348 -13.83 20.62 -7.41
CA ALA A 348 -12.68 20.96 -8.24
C ALA A 348 -11.46 20.07 -7.94
N ALA A 349 -10.88 19.51 -9.00
CA ALA A 349 -9.60 18.81 -8.96
C ALA A 349 -8.61 19.39 -9.97
N VAL A 350 -7.35 19.52 -9.56
CA VAL A 350 -6.22 19.92 -10.40
C VAL A 350 -5.30 18.71 -10.55
N LEU A 351 -5.24 18.17 -11.76
CA LEU A 351 -4.44 16.99 -12.10
C LEU A 351 -3.17 17.39 -12.83
N TYR A 352 -2.03 16.89 -12.36
CA TYR A 352 -0.72 17.17 -12.97
C TYR A 352 0.09 15.89 -13.20
N ARG A 353 1.15 15.98 -14.02
CA ARG A 353 1.96 14.81 -14.39
C ARG A 353 2.96 14.44 -13.31
N THR A 354 3.51 15.41 -12.59
CA THR A 354 4.54 15.25 -11.56
C THR A 354 4.26 16.13 -10.35
N ASN A 355 4.63 15.69 -9.15
CA ASN A 355 4.43 16.46 -7.90
C ASN A 355 5.12 17.83 -7.91
N ALA A 356 6.19 18.01 -8.68
CA ALA A 356 6.86 19.31 -8.79
C ALA A 356 5.94 20.42 -9.36
N GLN A 357 4.89 20.03 -10.10
CA GLN A 357 3.93 20.96 -10.69
C GLN A 357 2.85 21.44 -9.70
N SER A 358 2.75 20.87 -8.48
CA SER A 358 1.76 21.33 -7.49
C SER A 358 2.06 22.75 -7.01
N ARG A 359 3.34 23.08 -6.84
CA ARG A 359 3.81 24.27 -6.13
C ARG A 359 3.22 25.60 -6.66
N PRO A 360 3.20 25.89 -7.99
CA PRO A 360 2.56 27.12 -8.48
C PRO A 360 1.08 27.23 -8.12
N PHE A 361 0.34 26.10 -8.14
CA PHE A 361 -1.07 26.07 -7.75
C PHE A 361 -1.23 26.28 -6.25
N GLU A 362 -0.41 25.64 -5.42
CA GLU A 362 -0.41 25.84 -3.96
C GLU A 362 -0.18 27.30 -3.59
N GLU A 363 0.82 27.95 -4.20
CA GLU A 363 1.14 29.36 -3.94
C GLU A 363 -0.05 30.28 -4.31
N GLU A 364 -0.72 30.05 -5.44
CA GLU A 364 -1.89 30.84 -5.85
C GLU A 364 -3.12 30.56 -4.99
N LEU A 365 -3.36 29.29 -4.59
CA LEU A 365 -4.45 28.90 -3.69
C LEU A 365 -4.28 29.52 -2.30
N GLN A 366 -3.06 29.49 -1.76
CA GLN A 366 -2.71 30.17 -0.51
C GLN A 366 -2.91 31.69 -0.61
N ARG A 367 -2.43 32.32 -1.69
CA ARG A 367 -2.66 33.76 -1.95
C ARG A 367 -4.15 34.10 -2.01
N ALA A 368 -4.95 33.24 -2.65
CA ALA A 368 -6.39 33.38 -2.77
C ALA A 368 -7.17 33.00 -1.49
N ARG A 369 -6.50 32.42 -0.49
CA ARG A 369 -7.07 31.85 0.74
C ARG A 369 -8.16 30.82 0.47
N LEU A 370 -7.94 29.98 -0.54
CA LEU A 370 -8.85 28.88 -0.87
C LEU A 370 -8.35 27.60 -0.19
N PRO A 371 -9.22 26.85 0.49
CA PRO A 371 -8.87 25.55 1.07
C PRO A 371 -8.52 24.55 -0.03
N TYR A 372 -7.44 23.81 0.18
CA TYR A 372 -6.98 22.78 -0.74
C TYR A 372 -6.33 21.62 0.02
N VAL A 373 -6.31 20.44 -0.62
CA VAL A 373 -5.67 19.23 -0.14
C VAL A 373 -4.77 18.68 -1.23
N ILE A 374 -3.57 18.22 -0.85
CA ILE A 374 -2.62 17.58 -1.76
C ILE A 374 -2.66 16.07 -1.49
N VAL A 375 -3.02 15.29 -2.50
CA VAL A 375 -2.87 13.84 -2.46
C VAL A 375 -1.47 13.49 -2.95
N GLY A 376 -0.75 12.66 -2.18
CA GLY A 376 0.66 12.36 -2.47
C GLY A 376 1.69 13.34 -1.88
N GLY A 377 1.29 14.16 -0.90
CA GLY A 377 2.21 14.95 -0.05
C GLY A 377 3.01 14.07 0.93
N ILE A 378 3.70 14.69 1.90
CA ILE A 378 4.33 13.94 3.00
C ILE A 378 3.21 13.24 3.77
N ARG A 379 3.21 11.91 3.76
CA ARG A 379 2.21 11.10 4.44
C ARG A 379 2.23 11.34 5.94
N PHE A 380 1.09 11.19 6.61
CA PHE A 380 1.01 11.32 8.07
C PHE A 380 2.00 10.36 8.75
N TYR A 381 2.00 9.10 8.32
CA TYR A 381 2.91 8.07 8.85
C TYR A 381 4.36 8.22 8.38
N ASP A 382 4.67 9.13 7.45
CA ASP A 382 6.05 9.45 7.06
C ASP A 382 6.69 10.53 7.93
N ARG A 383 5.90 11.21 8.78
CA ARG A 383 6.39 12.24 9.69
C ARG A 383 7.35 11.64 10.70
N ARG A 384 8.40 12.41 11.05
CA ARG A 384 9.53 11.91 11.84
C ARG A 384 9.07 11.37 13.19
N GLU A 385 8.27 12.14 13.91
CA GLU A 385 7.71 11.83 15.21
C GLU A 385 6.81 10.59 15.20
N ILE A 386 5.98 10.46 14.16
CA ILE A 386 5.10 9.30 13.99
C ILE A 386 5.94 8.05 13.74
N ARG A 387 6.92 8.10 12.83
CA ARG A 387 7.80 6.96 12.55
C ARG A 387 8.67 6.56 13.74
N ASP A 388 9.10 7.51 14.55
CA ASP A 388 9.86 7.20 15.77
C ASP A 388 8.98 6.39 16.74
N VAL A 389 7.74 6.81 16.98
CA VAL A 389 6.79 6.06 17.83
C VAL A 389 6.42 4.71 17.22
N LEU A 390 6.15 4.64 15.90
CA LEU A 390 5.92 3.37 15.22
C LEU A 390 7.11 2.42 15.30
N SER A 391 8.34 2.93 15.33
CA SER A 391 9.54 2.10 15.48
C SER A 391 9.69 1.54 16.89
N TYR A 392 9.26 2.29 17.92
CA TYR A 392 9.11 1.72 19.26
C TYR A 392 8.12 0.57 19.24
N LEU A 393 6.91 0.81 18.72
CA LEU A 393 5.83 -0.17 18.66
C LEU A 393 6.23 -1.42 17.86
N ARG A 394 6.91 -1.26 16.72
CA ARG A 394 7.46 -2.37 15.93
C ARG A 394 8.43 -3.22 16.74
N LEU A 395 9.32 -2.60 17.52
CA LEU A 395 10.28 -3.35 18.32
C LEU A 395 9.61 -4.18 19.43
N LEU A 396 8.43 -3.76 19.92
CA LEU A 396 7.66 -4.53 20.89
C LEU A 396 7.07 -5.81 20.29
N VAL A 397 6.75 -5.79 18.99
CA VAL A 397 6.19 -6.93 18.24
C VAL A 397 7.28 -7.81 17.65
N ASN A 398 8.32 -7.19 17.09
CA ASN A 398 9.47 -7.83 16.47
C ASN A 398 10.78 -7.27 17.04
N PRO A 399 11.32 -7.88 18.12
CA PRO A 399 12.60 -7.50 18.69
C PRO A 399 13.79 -7.68 17.74
N ALA A 400 13.66 -8.48 16.67
CA ALA A 400 14.73 -8.66 15.68
C ALA A 400 14.86 -7.48 14.71
N ASP A 401 13.95 -6.50 14.71
CA ASP A 401 13.95 -5.37 13.79
C ASP A 401 15.08 -4.36 14.11
N ASP A 402 16.28 -4.64 13.59
CA ASP A 402 17.47 -3.79 13.73
C ASP A 402 17.24 -2.36 13.19
N ILE A 403 16.41 -2.19 12.15
CA ILE A 403 16.16 -0.89 11.52
C ILE A 403 15.35 -0.02 12.46
N ALA A 404 14.27 -0.57 13.03
CA ALA A 404 13.47 0.11 14.04
C ALA A 404 14.33 0.46 15.27
N LEU A 405 15.08 -0.50 15.82
CA LEU A 405 15.92 -0.30 16.99
C LEU A 405 16.92 0.85 16.81
N ARG A 406 17.65 0.89 15.68
CA ARG A 406 18.63 1.96 15.39
C ARG A 406 18.01 3.34 15.35
N ARG A 407 16.78 3.45 14.86
CA ARG A 407 16.08 4.72 14.74
C ARG A 407 15.80 5.32 16.12
N ILE A 408 15.46 4.48 17.09
CA ILE A 408 14.94 4.91 18.39
C ILE A 408 15.91 4.74 19.57
N VAL A 409 17.01 3.99 19.40
CA VAL A 409 17.98 3.73 20.48
C VAL A 409 18.51 5.02 21.12
N ASN A 410 18.68 6.09 20.34
CA ASN A 410 19.13 7.40 20.83
C ASN A 410 18.12 8.53 20.55
N THR A 411 16.84 8.18 20.37
CA THR A 411 15.74 9.14 20.21
C THR A 411 14.63 8.81 21.22
N PRO A 412 14.44 9.59 22.31
CA PRO A 412 15.23 10.75 22.75
C PRO A 412 16.71 10.47 23.06
N ARG A 413 17.51 11.53 23.17
CA ARG A 413 18.97 11.42 23.38
C ARG A 413 19.28 10.69 24.70
N ARG A 414 19.99 9.56 24.60
CA ARG A 414 20.43 8.71 25.74
C ARG A 414 21.95 8.70 25.93
N GLY A 415 22.68 9.48 25.12
CA GLY A 415 24.14 9.51 25.15
C GLY A 415 24.79 8.30 24.50
N ILE A 416 24.08 7.64 23.58
CA ILE A 416 24.57 6.52 22.78
C ILE A 416 25.09 7.10 21.47
N GLY A 417 26.41 7.13 21.30
CA GLY A 417 27.04 7.64 20.08
C GLY A 417 27.20 6.58 18.99
N ASP A 418 27.43 7.03 17.75
CA ASP A 418 27.53 6.17 16.57
C ASP A 418 28.61 5.10 16.71
N THR A 419 29.75 5.43 17.32
CA THR A 419 30.84 4.46 17.58
C THR A 419 30.40 3.32 18.50
N SER A 420 29.61 3.61 19.53
CA SER A 420 29.10 2.59 20.45
C SER A 420 28.10 1.67 19.76
N LEU A 421 27.21 2.25 18.95
CA LEU A 421 26.25 1.48 18.16
C LEU A 421 26.94 0.60 17.10
N ALA A 422 27.97 1.12 16.44
CA ALA A 422 28.78 0.35 15.48
C ALA A 422 29.51 -0.82 16.15
N ARG A 423 30.00 -0.65 17.38
CA ARG A 423 30.63 -1.74 18.17
C ARG A 423 29.61 -2.81 18.55
N LEU A 424 28.43 -2.41 19.02
CA LEU A 424 27.34 -3.35 19.31
C LEU A 424 26.93 -4.12 18.04
N GLN A 425 26.84 -3.43 16.90
CA GLN A 425 26.55 -4.06 15.61
C GLN A 425 27.63 -5.08 15.22
N ALA A 426 28.91 -4.72 15.31
CA ALA A 426 30.00 -5.65 14.98
C ALA A 426 29.97 -6.89 15.88
N PHE A 427 29.65 -6.71 17.16
CA PHE A 427 29.44 -7.81 18.10
C PHE A 427 28.25 -8.70 17.70
N ALA A 428 27.10 -8.10 17.39
CA ALA A 428 25.91 -8.82 16.92
C ALA A 428 26.20 -9.61 15.63
N GLN A 429 26.86 -8.99 14.65
CA GLN A 429 27.22 -9.61 13.37
C GLN A 429 28.18 -10.80 13.57
N ALA A 430 29.20 -10.66 14.43
CA ALA A 430 30.14 -11.75 14.71
C ALA A 430 29.46 -12.99 15.35
N LYS A 431 28.32 -12.80 16.01
CA LYS A 431 27.53 -13.86 16.63
C LYS A 431 26.33 -14.32 15.79
N GLY A 432 26.04 -13.63 14.69
CA GLY A 432 24.82 -13.87 13.91
C GLY A 432 23.54 -13.46 14.65
N TRP A 433 23.63 -12.51 15.57
CA TRP A 433 22.51 -12.04 16.40
C TRP A 433 21.85 -10.78 15.82
N SER A 434 20.60 -10.53 16.25
CA SER A 434 19.97 -9.22 16.13
C SER A 434 20.58 -8.25 17.15
N LEU A 435 20.36 -6.95 16.97
CA LEU A 435 20.79 -5.93 17.94
C LEU A 435 20.08 -6.10 19.28
N SER A 436 18.82 -6.54 19.32
CA SER A 436 18.13 -6.78 20.58
C SER A 436 18.76 -7.94 21.36
N THR A 437 19.07 -9.05 20.70
CA THR A 437 19.79 -10.15 21.34
C THR A 437 21.19 -9.71 21.81
N ALA A 438 21.86 -8.84 21.05
CA ALA A 438 23.14 -8.27 21.50
C ALA A 438 22.98 -7.34 22.72
N LEU A 439 21.83 -6.67 22.90
CA LEU A 439 21.52 -5.88 24.09
C LEU A 439 21.34 -6.75 25.35
N GLU A 440 20.86 -7.98 25.20
CA GLU A 440 20.73 -8.94 26.32
C GLU A 440 22.11 -9.46 26.79
N HIS A 441 23.11 -9.42 25.90
CA HIS A 441 24.49 -9.88 26.14
C HIS A 441 25.50 -8.73 26.20
N LEU A 442 25.10 -7.55 26.69
CA LEU A 442 25.95 -6.35 26.73
C LEU A 442 27.26 -6.54 27.50
N ASP A 443 27.28 -7.40 28.52
CA ASP A 443 28.46 -7.65 29.35
C ASP A 443 29.58 -8.38 28.58
N ASP A 444 29.22 -9.11 27.53
CA ASP A 444 30.15 -9.82 26.65
C ASP A 444 30.62 -8.95 25.47
N ALA A 445 30.03 -7.77 25.28
CA ALA A 445 30.29 -6.91 24.14
C ALA A 445 31.66 -6.21 24.28
N PRO A 446 32.63 -6.49 23.39
CA PRO A 446 33.98 -5.96 23.54
C PRO A 446 34.04 -4.46 23.27
N ASN A 447 34.92 -3.77 23.98
CA ASN A 447 35.28 -2.37 23.74
C ASN A 447 34.14 -1.35 23.87
N LEU A 448 33.06 -1.63 24.60
CA LEU A 448 32.08 -0.60 24.97
C LEU A 448 32.58 0.23 26.16
N SER A 449 32.35 1.54 26.14
CA SER A 449 32.65 2.37 27.31
C SER A 449 31.60 2.13 28.40
N GLY A 450 31.97 2.21 29.68
CA GLY A 450 31.03 1.99 30.78
C GLY A 450 29.81 2.93 30.74
N ARG A 451 29.96 4.15 30.20
CA ARG A 451 28.83 5.06 29.96
C ARG A 451 27.90 4.53 28.86
N ALA A 452 28.45 4.05 27.75
CA ALA A 452 27.65 3.49 26.67
C ALA A 452 26.92 2.21 27.10
N GLN A 453 27.60 1.32 27.83
CA GLN A 453 27.00 0.10 28.38
C GLN A 453 25.84 0.43 29.31
N LYS A 454 25.99 1.41 30.22
CA LYS A 454 24.90 1.86 31.10
C LYS A 454 23.72 2.43 30.33
N SER A 455 23.96 3.26 29.31
CA SER A 455 22.88 3.84 28.49
C SER A 455 22.15 2.78 27.65
N LEU A 456 22.89 1.80 27.09
CA LEU A 456 22.31 0.69 26.33
C LEU A 456 21.50 -0.25 27.23
N ALA A 457 22.00 -0.55 28.44
CA ALA A 457 21.28 -1.35 29.42
C ALA A 457 19.99 -0.66 29.90
N ALA A 458 20.03 0.66 30.13
CA ALA A 458 18.83 1.43 30.47
C ALA A 458 17.80 1.43 29.33
N PHE A 459 18.26 1.50 28.08
CA PHE A 459 17.39 1.37 26.91
C PHE A 459 16.79 -0.04 26.81
N ALA A 460 17.58 -1.09 26.98
CA ALA A 460 17.09 -2.48 26.98
C ALA A 460 16.05 -2.71 28.08
N ALA A 461 16.27 -2.16 29.28
CA ALA A 461 15.31 -2.22 30.38
C ALA A 461 13.98 -1.52 30.05
N LEU A 462 14.03 -0.34 29.42
CA LEU A 462 12.85 0.38 28.94
C LEU A 462 12.05 -0.45 27.92
N ILE A 463 12.72 -1.05 26.94
CA ILE A 463 12.06 -1.89 25.95
C ILE A 463 11.45 -3.13 26.61
N GLY A 464 12.18 -3.79 27.52
CA GLY A 464 11.65 -4.93 28.28
C GLY A 464 10.42 -4.57 29.12
N GLU A 465 10.39 -3.38 29.73
CA GLU A 465 9.21 -2.88 30.46
C GLU A 465 8.01 -2.65 29.53
N LEU A 466 8.24 -2.05 28.35
CA LEU A 466 7.18 -1.81 27.36
C LEU A 466 6.68 -3.11 26.73
N MET A 467 7.55 -4.08 26.49
CA MET A 467 7.19 -5.42 26.03
C MET A 467 6.33 -6.14 27.06
N ALA A 468 6.68 -6.09 28.35
CA ALA A 468 5.85 -6.68 29.40
C ALA A 468 4.46 -6.01 29.50
N ALA A 469 4.33 -4.76 29.03
CA ALA A 469 3.07 -4.03 29.04
C ALA A 469 2.15 -4.38 27.85
N THR A 470 2.65 -5.04 26.79
CA THR A 470 1.82 -5.38 25.61
C THR A 470 0.67 -6.31 25.96
N ASP A 471 0.86 -7.18 26.94
CA ASP A 471 -0.14 -8.17 27.36
C ASP A 471 -1.14 -7.60 28.38
N ALA A 472 -0.82 -6.43 28.97
CA ALA A 472 -1.59 -5.84 30.07
C ALA A 472 -2.36 -4.59 29.66
N LEU A 473 -1.93 -3.89 28.61
CA LEU A 473 -2.51 -2.63 28.16
C LEU A 473 -3.27 -2.82 26.84
N SER A 474 -4.35 -2.05 26.67
CA SER A 474 -4.97 -1.89 25.36
C SER A 474 -4.04 -1.17 24.39
N LEU A 475 -4.34 -1.27 23.09
CA LEU A 475 -3.54 -0.61 22.04
C LEU A 475 -3.35 0.90 22.28
N PRO A 476 -4.39 1.70 22.61
CA PRO A 476 -4.23 3.12 22.88
C PRO A 476 -3.40 3.41 24.13
N GLU A 477 -3.61 2.64 25.21
CA GLU A 477 -2.84 2.76 26.45
C GLU A 477 -1.37 2.44 26.23
N LEU A 478 -1.07 1.44 25.39
CA LEU A 478 0.29 1.09 25.02
C LEU A 478 0.96 2.19 24.20
N GLY A 479 0.25 2.76 23.22
CA GLY A 479 0.72 3.92 22.45
C GLY A 479 1.08 5.09 23.35
N PHE A 480 0.20 5.43 24.29
CA PHE A 480 0.43 6.47 25.29
C PHE A 480 1.65 6.13 26.18
N ALA A 481 1.73 4.89 26.69
CA ALA A 481 2.83 4.44 27.51
C ALA A 481 4.19 4.52 26.77
N VAL A 482 4.24 4.20 25.48
CA VAL A 482 5.44 4.36 24.64
C VAL A 482 5.85 5.83 24.56
N VAL A 483 4.91 6.73 24.25
CA VAL A 483 5.16 8.16 24.10
C VAL A 483 5.68 8.79 25.39
N GLU A 484 5.08 8.42 26.53
CA GLU A 484 5.46 8.93 27.86
C GLU A 484 6.73 8.29 28.41
N LYS A 485 6.79 6.95 28.54
CA LYS A 485 7.91 6.25 29.21
C LYS A 485 9.21 6.34 28.43
N SER A 486 9.15 6.45 27.10
CA SER A 486 10.36 6.68 26.30
C SER A 486 10.97 8.07 26.52
N GLY A 487 10.19 9.00 27.07
CA GLY A 487 10.52 10.42 27.21
C GLY A 487 10.31 11.23 25.92
N TYR A 488 9.63 10.67 24.90
CA TYR A 488 9.44 11.33 23.60
C TYR A 488 8.59 12.58 23.73
N HIS A 489 7.48 12.51 24.47
CA HIS A 489 6.65 13.68 24.76
C HIS A 489 7.45 14.76 25.51
N ALA A 490 8.15 14.38 26.58
CA ALA A 490 8.97 15.31 27.36
C ALA A 490 10.09 15.98 26.53
N MET A 491 10.70 15.26 25.59
CA MET A 491 11.69 15.80 24.66
C MET A 491 11.11 16.93 23.81
N LEU A 492 9.94 16.70 23.19
CA LEU A 492 9.29 17.71 22.35
C LEU A 492 8.77 18.89 23.18
N ALA A 493 8.16 18.63 24.33
CA ALA A 493 7.64 19.67 25.22
C ALA A 493 8.76 20.62 25.72
N ALA A 494 9.98 20.10 25.92
CA ALA A 494 11.13 20.90 26.33
C ALA A 494 11.69 21.81 25.24
N GLU A 495 11.42 21.55 23.95
CA GLU A 495 11.87 22.40 22.84
C GLU A 495 11.15 23.75 22.83
N ASN A 496 9.88 23.79 23.26
CA ASN A 496 9.05 25.00 23.37
C ASN A 496 9.06 25.88 22.10
N THR A 497 8.88 25.24 20.93
CA THR A 497 8.79 25.90 19.62
C THR A 497 7.46 25.58 18.94
N PRO A 498 6.97 26.45 18.02
CA PRO A 498 5.78 26.15 17.22
C PRO A 498 5.90 24.83 16.44
N GLU A 499 7.10 24.49 15.96
CA GLU A 499 7.34 23.22 15.30
C GLU A 499 7.17 22.03 16.26
N ALA A 500 7.64 22.14 17.50
CA ALA A 500 7.49 21.08 18.50
C ALA A 500 6.02 20.90 18.93
N GLU A 501 5.27 21.99 19.06
CA GLU A 501 3.81 21.94 19.31
C GLU A 501 3.07 21.21 18.19
N ALA A 502 3.41 21.48 16.93
CA ALA A 502 2.82 20.78 15.78
C ALA A 502 3.16 19.27 15.78
N ARG A 503 4.37 18.89 16.23
CA ARG A 503 4.74 17.46 16.38
C ARG A 503 3.97 16.79 17.51
N LEU A 504 3.77 17.47 18.63
CA LEU A 504 2.94 16.96 19.73
C LEU A 504 1.50 16.72 19.27
N GLN A 505 0.91 17.65 18.52
CA GLN A 505 -0.43 17.46 17.92
C GLN A 505 -0.49 16.24 16.99
N ASN A 506 0.59 15.95 16.26
CA ASN A 506 0.65 14.74 15.42
C ASN A 506 0.67 13.47 16.29
N LEU A 507 1.36 13.48 17.43
CA LEU A 507 1.32 12.36 18.37
C LEU A 507 -0.08 12.16 18.95
N ASP A 508 -0.77 13.23 19.33
CA ASP A 508 -2.15 13.16 19.81
C ASP A 508 -3.08 12.55 18.74
N GLN A 509 -2.89 12.94 17.47
CA GLN A 509 -3.63 12.38 16.34
C GLN A 509 -3.35 10.90 16.13
N LEU A 510 -2.11 10.44 16.33
CA LEU A 510 -1.75 9.03 16.26
C LEU A 510 -2.45 8.22 17.36
N LEU A 511 -2.49 8.74 18.60
CA LEU A 511 -3.18 8.07 19.71
C LEU A 511 -4.70 8.02 19.49
N ALA A 512 -5.27 9.06 18.88
CA ALA A 512 -6.68 9.06 18.48
C ALA A 512 -6.95 7.99 17.40
N ASP A 513 -6.10 7.89 16.37
CA ASP A 513 -6.18 6.85 15.34
C ASP A 513 -6.06 5.43 15.92
N MET A 514 -5.15 5.21 16.88
CA MET A 514 -5.05 3.94 17.61
C MET A 514 -6.32 3.62 18.41
N THR A 515 -7.00 4.63 18.95
CA THR A 515 -8.27 4.49 19.68
C THR A 515 -9.39 4.09 18.74
N GLU A 516 -9.56 4.82 17.63
CA GLU A 516 -10.56 4.53 16.61
C GLU A 516 -10.38 3.12 16.03
N PHE A 517 -9.14 2.73 15.73
CA PHE A 517 -8.84 1.39 15.25
C PHE A 517 -9.20 0.30 16.27
N SER A 518 -8.89 0.52 17.56
CA SER A 518 -9.22 -0.42 18.64
C SER A 518 -10.73 -0.53 18.86
N ASP A 519 -11.47 0.57 18.75
CA ASP A 519 -12.94 0.60 18.88
C ASP A 519 -13.62 -0.12 17.71
N ALA A 520 -13.12 0.08 16.49
CA ALA A 520 -13.62 -0.59 15.29
C ALA A 520 -13.26 -2.08 15.25
N ASN A 521 -12.17 -2.48 15.91
CA ASN A 521 -11.66 -3.85 15.92
C ASN A 521 -11.35 -4.31 17.37
N PRO A 522 -12.36 -4.74 18.15
CA PRO A 522 -12.19 -5.07 19.56
C PRO A 522 -11.18 -6.19 19.85
N ASP A 523 -10.99 -7.12 18.90
CA ASP A 523 -10.03 -8.23 19.00
C ASP A 523 -8.67 -7.92 18.33
N SER A 524 -8.42 -6.66 18.00
CA SER A 524 -7.18 -6.28 17.30
C SER A 524 -5.96 -6.30 18.22
N THR A 525 -4.81 -6.60 17.62
CA THR A 525 -3.51 -6.62 18.30
C THR A 525 -2.63 -5.49 17.78
N LEU A 526 -1.55 -5.19 18.49
CA LEU A 526 -0.53 -4.26 17.99
C LEU A 526 0.05 -4.70 16.64
N ALA A 527 0.24 -6.01 16.44
CA ALA A 527 0.72 -6.55 15.17
C ALA A 527 -0.27 -6.26 14.03
N THR A 528 -1.58 -6.41 14.27
CA THR A 528 -2.63 -6.09 13.30
C THR A 528 -2.66 -4.61 12.95
N TYR A 529 -2.53 -3.73 13.96
CA TYR A 529 -2.46 -2.29 13.74
C TYR A 529 -1.25 -1.91 12.87
N LEU A 530 -0.05 -2.40 13.22
CA LEU A 530 1.16 -2.13 12.47
C LEU A 530 1.11 -2.66 11.03
N GLU A 531 0.49 -3.83 10.81
CA GLU A 531 0.22 -4.36 9.48
C GLU A 531 -0.62 -3.39 8.66
N GLU A 532 -1.78 -2.97 9.18
CA GLU A 532 -2.66 -2.06 8.47
C GLU A 532 -1.93 -0.75 8.11
N LYS A 533 -1.27 -0.12 9.08
CA LYS A 533 -0.60 1.17 8.85
C LYS A 533 0.58 1.05 7.90
N SER A 534 1.30 -0.08 7.92
CA SER A 534 2.38 -0.34 6.96
C SER A 534 1.89 -0.47 5.52
N LEU A 535 0.64 -0.90 5.31
CA LEU A 535 0.05 -1.14 3.99
C LEU A 535 -0.69 0.08 3.42
N LEU A 536 -0.75 1.20 4.15
CA LEU A 536 -1.41 2.42 3.69
C LEU A 536 -0.61 3.13 2.59
N THR A 537 -1.31 3.51 1.52
CA THR A 537 -0.76 4.30 0.41
C THR A 537 -1.14 5.78 0.55
N SER A 538 -0.44 6.67 -0.18
CA SER A 538 -0.77 8.10 -0.18
C SER A 538 -2.20 8.41 -0.66
N ALA A 539 -2.81 7.51 -1.44
CA ALA A 539 -4.19 7.65 -1.91
C ALA A 539 -5.21 7.25 -0.82
N ASP A 540 -4.79 6.50 0.19
CA ASP A 540 -5.65 6.04 1.29
C ASP A 540 -5.76 7.09 2.41
N GLU A 541 -4.81 8.02 2.55
CA GLU A 541 -4.83 9.07 3.58
C GLU A 541 -5.74 10.26 3.25
N SER A 542 -6.28 10.35 2.02
CA SER A 542 -7.11 11.48 1.59
C SER A 542 -8.59 11.24 1.88
N ASP A 543 -8.98 11.34 3.16
CA ASP A 543 -10.37 11.49 3.55
C ASP A 543 -10.77 12.96 3.43
N ASN A 544 -11.23 13.30 2.22
CA ASN A 544 -11.64 14.64 1.87
C ASN A 544 -13.14 14.82 2.19
N ASN A 545 -13.48 14.93 3.48
CA ASN A 545 -14.83 15.32 3.92
C ASN A 545 -15.03 16.86 3.95
N GLY A 546 -14.14 17.64 3.34
CA GLY A 546 -14.17 19.10 3.35
C GLY A 546 -14.48 19.74 1.98
N ASN A 547 -15.04 20.95 2.00
CA ASN A 547 -15.19 21.81 0.83
C ASN A 547 -13.83 22.41 0.41
N ALA A 548 -12.93 21.57 -0.12
CA ALA A 548 -11.55 21.92 -0.46
C ALA A 548 -11.15 21.41 -1.86
N ILE A 549 -10.31 22.18 -2.55
CA ILE A 549 -9.82 21.85 -3.90
C ILE A 549 -8.81 20.69 -3.80
N THR A 550 -8.93 19.70 -4.67
CA THR A 550 -8.04 18.53 -4.65
C THR A 550 -6.88 18.71 -5.64
N LEU A 551 -5.64 18.65 -5.17
CA LEU A 551 -4.42 18.62 -6.00
C LEU A 551 -3.84 17.22 -5.98
N MET A 552 -3.62 16.61 -7.15
CA MET A 552 -3.06 15.26 -7.24
C MET A 552 -2.38 14.99 -8.58
N THR A 553 -1.57 13.93 -8.61
CA THR A 553 -1.04 13.40 -9.86
C THR A 553 -2.13 12.72 -10.69
N LEU A 554 -1.86 12.56 -11.99
CA LEU A 554 -2.69 11.71 -12.87
C LEU A 554 -2.67 10.21 -12.50
N HIS A 555 -1.68 9.76 -11.72
CA HIS A 555 -1.53 8.39 -11.23
C HIS A 555 -2.08 8.35 -9.80
#